data_AF-A0A1I4HNV3-F1
#
_entry.id   AF-A0A1I4HNV3-F1
#
_cell.length_a   1.000
_cell.length_b   1.000
_cell.length_c   1.000
_cell.angle_alpha   90.00
_cell.angle_beta   90.00
_cell.angle_gamma   90.00
#
_symmetry.space_group_name_H-M   'P 1'
#
loop_
_entity.id
_entity.type
_entity.pdbx_description
1 polymer ?
#
loop_
_entity_poly.entity_id
_entity_poly.type
_entity_poly.pdbx_seq_one_letter_code
_entity_poly.pdbx_strand_id
1 'polypeptide(L)'
;MAKRRMISLEIVDTDLFLSMPITSRCLYYDLLIRADDDGFVGSPRKIQRMIGCSEDDFAILINKKFIIPFRSGICVITDWRLQNRIRSDRYTPTVYQTELQQLQLSNGRYLSLTGSN
;
A
#
# COMPACT_ATOMS: atom_id res chain seq x y z
N MET A 1 -4.93 19.45 -8.88
CA MET A 1 -6.03 18.51 -9.28
C MET A 1 -6.24 17.50 -8.17
N ALA A 2 -7.49 17.10 -7.91
CA ALA A 2 -7.78 16.04 -6.95
C ALA A 2 -7.28 14.70 -7.47
N LYS A 3 -6.54 13.95 -6.64
CA LYS A 3 -6.09 12.59 -6.96
C LYS A 3 -7.24 11.61 -6.67
N ARG A 4 -7.68 10.85 -7.67
CA ARG A 4 -8.69 9.79 -7.51
C ARG A 4 -7.99 8.46 -7.36
N ARG A 5 -8.31 7.71 -6.31
CA ARG A 5 -7.82 6.34 -6.08
C ARG A 5 -8.98 5.37 -6.17
N MET A 6 -8.79 4.30 -6.92
CA MET A 6 -9.75 3.21 -7.10
C MET A 6 -9.44 2.10 -6.09
N ILE A 7 -10.49 1.46 -5.60
CA ILE A 7 -10.44 0.30 -4.71
C ILE A 7 -11.07 -0.86 -5.48
N SER A 8 -10.31 -1.92 -5.74
CA SER A 8 -10.82 -3.10 -6.47
C SER A 8 -11.44 -4.11 -5.50
N LEU A 9 -12.65 -4.57 -5.83
CA LEU A 9 -13.32 -5.66 -5.13
C LEU A 9 -12.53 -6.97 -5.22
N GLU A 10 -11.75 -7.18 -6.28
CA GLU A 10 -10.88 -8.36 -6.43
C GLU A 10 -9.83 -8.48 -5.30
N ILE A 11 -9.61 -7.40 -4.54
CA ILE A 11 -8.71 -7.39 -3.40
C ILE A 11 -9.48 -7.29 -2.09
N VAL A 12 -10.42 -6.35 -2.01
CA VAL A 12 -11.09 -6.04 -0.73
C VAL A 12 -12.29 -6.94 -0.40
N ASP A 13 -12.77 -7.71 -1.37
CA ASP A 13 -13.84 -8.70 -1.20
C ASP A 13 -13.31 -10.14 -1.04
N THR A 14 -11.98 -10.28 -0.92
CA THR A 14 -11.35 -11.60 -0.71
C THR A 14 -11.50 -12.06 0.75
N ASP A 15 -11.61 -13.37 0.98
CA ASP A 15 -11.62 -13.94 2.34
C ASP A 15 -10.37 -13.53 3.15
N LEU A 16 -9.22 -13.42 2.50
CA LEU A 16 -7.98 -12.97 3.13
C LEU A 16 -8.11 -11.55 3.70
N PHE A 17 -8.77 -10.64 2.97
CA PHE A 17 -9.02 -9.28 3.41
C PHE A 17 -10.15 -9.20 4.43
N LEU A 18 -11.28 -9.85 4.15
CA LEU A 18 -12.47 -9.83 5.00
C LEU A 18 -12.26 -10.50 6.36
N SER A 19 -11.32 -11.45 6.47
CA SER A 19 -10.90 -12.06 7.75
C SER A 19 -10.07 -11.13 8.65
N MET A 20 -9.61 -9.98 8.16
CA MET A 20 -8.87 -9.02 8.99
C MET A 20 -9.80 -8.21 9.91
N PRO A 21 -9.30 -7.76 11.07
CA PRO A 21 -10.00 -6.79 11.89
C PRO A 21 -10.45 -5.56 11.10
N ILE A 22 -11.61 -4.99 11.43
CA ILE A 22 -12.17 -3.81 10.76
C ILE A 22 -11.19 -2.64 10.83
N THR A 23 -10.47 -2.49 11.93
CA THR A 23 -9.43 -1.47 12.13
C THR A 23 -8.28 -1.62 11.14
N SER A 24 -7.79 -2.84 10.90
CA SER A 24 -6.73 -3.10 9.92
C SER A 24 -7.22 -2.83 8.48
N ARG A 25 -8.48 -3.19 8.18
CA ARG A 25 -9.12 -2.85 6.90
C ARG A 25 -9.28 -1.34 6.72
N CYS A 26 -9.69 -0.61 7.76
CA CYS A 26 -9.79 0.85 7.75
C CYS A 26 -8.43 1.49 7.45
N LEU A 27 -7.38 1.03 8.14
CA LEU A 27 -6.02 1.48 7.92
C LEU A 27 -5.57 1.27 6.46
N TYR A 28 -5.86 0.11 5.87
CA TYR A 28 -5.56 -0.13 4.46
C TYR A 28 -6.23 0.90 3.53
N TYR A 29 -7.51 1.20 3.74
CA TYR A 29 -8.22 2.21 2.95
C TYR A 29 -7.63 3.62 3.11
N ASP A 30 -7.29 4.01 4.34
CA ASP A 30 -6.66 5.30 4.63
C ASP A 30 -5.27 5.43 4.00
N LEU A 31 -4.49 4.35 3.96
CA LEU A 31 -3.21 4.29 3.25
C LEU A 31 -3.42 4.41 1.74
N LEU A 32 -4.39 3.67 1.17
CA LEU A 32 -4.70 3.65 -0.26
C LEU A 32 -5.07 5.02 -0.81
N ILE A 33 -5.95 5.75 -0.12
CA ILE A 33 -6.39 7.08 -0.56
C ILE A 33 -5.23 8.10 -0.52
N ARG A 34 -4.21 7.88 0.34
CA ARG A 34 -3.07 8.80 0.54
C ARG A 34 -1.82 8.41 -0.21
N ALA A 35 -1.84 7.29 -0.94
CA ALA A 35 -0.69 6.85 -1.72
C ALA A 35 -0.46 7.70 -2.98
N ASP A 36 0.80 7.80 -3.41
CA ASP A 36 1.17 8.42 -4.69
C ASP A 36 0.83 7.55 -5.90
N ASP A 37 1.25 7.92 -7.11
CA ASP A 37 0.83 7.22 -8.33
C ASP A 37 1.54 5.87 -8.53
N ASP A 38 2.55 5.56 -7.71
CA ASP A 38 3.22 4.25 -7.62
C ASP A 38 2.76 3.44 -6.40
N GLY A 39 1.85 3.97 -5.58
CA GLY A 39 1.30 3.28 -4.42
C GLY A 39 2.11 3.47 -3.15
N PHE A 40 3.06 4.41 -3.13
CA PHE A 40 3.85 4.71 -1.95
C PHE A 40 3.14 5.67 -1.00
N VAL A 41 3.28 5.41 0.29
CA VAL A 41 2.79 6.23 1.38
C VAL A 41 3.98 6.73 2.19
N GLY A 42 4.16 8.04 2.22
CA GLY A 42 5.33 8.66 2.86
C GLY A 42 5.31 8.70 4.39
N SER A 43 4.14 8.54 5.02
CA SER A 43 4.03 8.60 6.49
C SER A 43 2.95 7.66 7.03
N PRO A 44 3.06 6.34 6.77
CA PRO A 44 2.04 5.35 7.15
C PRO A 44 1.78 5.33 8.66
N ARG A 45 2.83 5.40 9.49
CA ARG A 45 2.70 5.43 10.96
C ARG A 45 2.00 6.69 11.47
N LYS A 46 2.16 7.83 10.78
CA LYS A 46 1.43 9.06 11.11
C LYS A 46 -0.05 8.88 10.81
N ILE A 47 -0.39 8.29 9.67
CA ILE A 47 -1.78 8.01 9.26
C ILE A 47 -2.43 7.05 10.25
N GLN A 48 -1.75 5.94 10.57
CA GLN A 48 -2.18 4.97 11.58
C GLN A 48 -2.52 5.64 12.92
N ARG A 49 -1.61 6.47 13.47
CA ARG A 49 -1.84 7.22 14.71
C ARG A 49 -3.00 8.22 14.59
N MET A 50 -3.10 8.91 13.46
CA MET A 50 -4.15 9.91 13.21
C MET A 50 -5.55 9.29 13.22
N ILE A 51 -5.71 8.07 12.69
CA ILE A 51 -7.01 7.37 12.67
C ILE A 51 -7.24 6.47 13.89
N GLY A 52 -6.29 6.42 14.84
CA GLY A 52 -6.41 5.64 16.06
C GLY A 52 -6.22 4.12 15.88
N CYS A 53 -5.56 3.68 14.81
CA CYS A 53 -5.24 2.26 14.62
C CYS A 53 -4.02 1.83 15.46
N SER A 54 -4.03 0.58 15.89
CA SER A 54 -2.96 -0.02 16.68
C SER A 54 -1.73 -0.35 15.84
N GLU A 55 -0.61 -0.64 16.50
CA GLU A 55 0.58 -1.20 15.82
C GLU A 55 0.28 -2.61 15.26
N ASP A 56 -0.58 -3.39 15.93
CA ASP A 56 -1.00 -4.71 15.47
C ASP A 56 -1.76 -4.64 14.14
N ASP A 57 -2.60 -3.62 13.95
CA ASP A 57 -3.29 -3.39 12.66
C ASP A 57 -2.29 -3.21 11.52
N PHE A 58 -1.23 -2.44 11.75
CA PHE A 58 -0.17 -2.23 10.76
C PHE A 58 0.61 -3.53 10.51
N ALA A 59 0.95 -4.27 11.57
CA ALA A 59 1.62 -5.56 11.47
C ALA A 59 0.78 -6.60 10.70
N ILE A 60 -0.55 -6.63 10.89
CA ILE A 60 -1.46 -7.51 10.14
C ILE A 60 -1.36 -7.23 8.64
N LEU A 61 -1.37 -5.95 8.23
CA LEU A 61 -1.24 -5.59 6.82
C LEU A 61 0.11 -6.03 6.22
N ILE A 62 1.20 -5.94 6.99
CA ILE A 62 2.53 -6.42 6.57
C ILE A 62 2.54 -7.94 6.45
N ASN A 63 2.05 -8.65 7.48
CA ASN A 63 2.09 -10.11 7.56
C ASN A 63 1.24 -10.75 6.49
N LYS A 64 0.04 -10.20 6.21
CA LYS A 64 -0.83 -10.61 5.11
C LYS A 64 -0.42 -10.02 3.75
N LYS A 65 0.72 -9.35 3.68
CA LYS A 65 1.34 -8.83 2.44
C LYS A 65 0.47 -7.83 1.67
N PHE A 66 -0.36 -7.03 2.34
CA PHE A 66 -1.11 -5.92 1.72
C PHE A 66 -0.25 -4.66 1.55
N ILE A 67 0.78 -4.52 2.38
CA ILE A 67 1.78 -3.45 2.29
C ILE A 67 3.19 -4.01 2.48
N ILE A 68 4.18 -3.35 1.88
CA ILE A 68 5.60 -3.60 2.13
C ILE A 68 6.18 -2.36 2.82
N PRO A 69 6.65 -2.47 4.08
CA PRO A 69 7.30 -1.38 4.79
C PRO A 69 8.78 -1.28 4.40
N PHE A 70 9.34 -0.08 4.49
CA PHE A 70 10.77 0.16 4.27
C PHE A 70 11.42 0.75 5.54
N ARG A 71 12.74 0.59 5.66
CA ARG A 71 13.52 1.13 6.79
C ARG A 71 13.45 2.66 6.87
N SER A 72 13.20 3.36 5.76
CA SER A 72 12.98 4.80 5.70
C SER A 72 11.69 5.27 6.37
N GLY A 73 10.82 4.34 6.79
CA GLY A 73 9.55 4.65 7.46
C GLY A 73 8.38 4.87 6.51
N ILE A 74 8.57 4.66 5.21
CA ILE A 74 7.51 4.65 4.19
C ILE A 74 6.99 3.22 3.98
N CYS A 75 5.91 3.07 3.22
CA CYS A 75 5.46 1.77 2.72
C CYS A 75 4.88 1.87 1.30
N VAL A 76 4.81 0.75 0.59
CA VAL A 76 4.09 0.63 -0.67
C VAL A 76 2.92 -0.33 -0.52
N ILE A 77 1.82 -0.06 -1.22
CA ILE A 77 0.68 -0.98 -1.34
C ILE A 77 1.00 -2.03 -2.41
N THR A 78 0.95 -3.31 -2.05
CA THR A 78 1.44 -4.39 -2.91
C THR A 78 0.70 -4.48 -4.23
N ASP A 79 -0.63 -4.36 -4.20
CA ASP A 79 -1.49 -4.58 -5.36
C ASP A 79 -1.90 -3.26 -6.04
N TRP A 80 -1.12 -2.19 -5.82
CA TRP A 80 -1.45 -0.86 -6.32
C TRP A 80 -1.71 -0.83 -7.82
N ARG A 81 -0.83 -1.46 -8.63
CA ARG A 81 -0.92 -1.44 -10.09
C ARG A 81 -2.10 -2.26 -10.64
N LEU A 82 -2.62 -3.21 -9.86
CA LEU A 82 -3.85 -3.94 -10.18
C LEU A 82 -5.10 -3.06 -9.98
N GLN A 83 -5.09 -2.19 -8.98
CA GLN A 83 -6.23 -1.32 -8.65
C GLN A 83 -6.21 0.03 -9.37
N ASN A 84 -5.02 0.61 -9.56
CA ASN A 84 -4.82 2.00 -9.95
C ASN A 84 -3.92 2.10 -11.18
N ARG A 85 -4.46 1.76 -12.36
CA ARG A 85 -3.77 1.98 -13.63
C ARG A 85 -3.91 3.45 -14.07
N ILE A 86 -2.84 4.21 -13.90
CA ILE A 86 -2.79 5.64 -14.25
C ILE A 86 -2.29 5.80 -15.67
N ARG A 87 -2.96 6.65 -16.46
CA ARG A 87 -2.54 6.99 -17.82
C ARG A 87 -1.21 7.76 -17.79
N SER A 88 -0.33 7.47 -18.76
CA SER A 88 1.03 8.03 -18.84
C SER A 88 1.06 9.56 -18.86
N ASP A 89 0.09 10.19 -19.51
CA ASP A 89 -0.05 11.66 -19.63
C ASP A 89 -0.31 12.38 -18.30
N ARG A 90 -0.74 11.66 -17.26
CA ARG A 90 -1.05 12.21 -15.93
C ARG A 90 -0.21 11.58 -14.82
N TYR A 91 0.63 10.62 -15.16
CA TYR A 91 1.41 9.87 -14.20
C TYR A 91 2.55 10.74 -13.63
N THR A 92 2.66 10.77 -12.31
CA THR A 92 3.80 11.38 -11.63
C THR A 92 4.58 10.29 -10.89
N PRO A 93 5.86 10.04 -11.23
CA PRO A 93 6.63 9.01 -10.53
C PRO A 93 6.80 9.35 -9.06
N THR A 94 6.92 8.31 -8.24
CA THR A 94 7.21 8.45 -6.82
C THR A 94 8.52 9.19 -6.57
N VAL A 95 8.60 9.90 -5.47
CA VAL A 95 9.87 10.47 -4.99
C VAL A 95 10.76 9.39 -4.35
N TYR A 96 10.20 8.23 -3.98
CA TYR A 96 10.88 7.14 -3.29
C TYR A 96 11.55 6.16 -4.27
N GLN A 97 12.40 6.70 -5.13
CA GLN A 97 13.04 5.93 -6.21
C GLN A 97 13.96 4.82 -5.67
N THR A 98 14.63 5.05 -4.54
CA THR A 98 15.52 4.07 -3.89
C THR A 98 14.75 2.86 -3.38
N GLU A 99 13.57 3.08 -2.81
CA GLU A 99 12.69 2.01 -2.34
C GLU A 99 12.01 1.30 -3.51
N LEU A 100 11.62 2.03 -4.57
CA LEU A 100 11.09 1.42 -5.79
C LEU A 100 12.09 0.46 -6.44
N GLN A 101 13.38 0.78 -6.44
CA GLN A 101 14.44 -0.11 -6.95
C GLN A 101 14.60 -1.40 -6.14
N GLN A 102 14.10 -1.46 -4.91
CA GLN A 102 14.12 -2.66 -4.07
C GLN A 102 12.92 -3.58 -4.33
N LEU A 103 12.04 -3.21 -5.27
CA LEU A 103 10.83 -3.96 -5.61
C LEU A 103 10.95 -4.62 -6.99
N GLN A 104 10.32 -5.77 -7.12
CA GLN A 104 10.00 -6.40 -8.38
C GLN A 104 8.51 -6.31 -8.63
N LEU A 105 8.11 -5.97 -9.86
CA LEU A 105 6.72 -6.06 -10.27
C LEU A 105 6.48 -7.42 -10.92
N SER A 106 5.58 -8.22 -10.35
CA SER A 106 5.16 -9.51 -10.91
C SER A 106 3.64 -9.55 -11.00
N ASN A 107 3.09 -9.72 -12.21
CA ASN A 107 1.65 -9.72 -12.48
C ASN A 107 0.90 -8.53 -11.85
N GLY A 108 1.49 -7.33 -11.88
CA GLY A 108 0.88 -6.12 -11.30
C GLY A 108 0.99 -6.00 -9.77
N ARG A 109 1.61 -6.96 -9.09
CA ARG A 109 1.89 -6.93 -7.65
C ARG A 109 3.36 -6.63 -7.37
N TYR A 110 3.63 -5.73 -6.43
CA TYR A 110 4.97 -5.48 -5.91
C TYR A 110 5.41 -6.60 -4.96
N LEU A 111 6.64 -7.07 -5.18
CA LEU A 111 7.35 -8.04 -4.36
C LEU A 111 8.66 -7.41 -3.88
N SER A 112 9.05 -7.65 -2.62
CA SER A 112 10.36 -7.22 -2.12
C SER A 112 11.46 -8.09 -2.73
N LEU A 113 12.50 -7.46 -3.32
CA LEU A 113 13.70 -8.16 -3.79
C LEU A 113 14.58 -8.66 -2.65
N THR A 114 14.46 -8.02 -1.48
CA THR A 114 15.11 -8.51 -0.27
C THR A 114 14.17 -9.54 0.36
N GLY A 115 14.55 -10.81 0.23
CA GLY A 115 13.87 -11.92 0.89
C GLY A 115 13.76 -11.65 2.38
N SER A 116 12.56 -11.87 2.91
CA SER A 116 12.29 -11.96 4.34
C SER A 116 13.32 -12.88 5.00
N ASN A 117 14.18 -12.32 5.85
CA ASN A 117 14.79 -13.07 6.95
C ASN A 117 13.79 -13.11 8.09
#